data_AF-A2G1F9-F1
#
_entry.id   AF-A2G1F9-F1
#
_cell.length_a   1.000
_cell.length_b   1.000
_cell.length_c   1.000
_cell.angle_alpha   90.00
_cell.angle_beta   90.00
_cell.angle_gamma   90.00
#
_symmetry.space_group_name_H-M   'P 1'
#
loop_
_entity.id
_entity.type
_entity.pdbx_description
1 polymer ?
#
loop_
_entity_poly.entity_id
_entity_poly.type
_entity_poly.pdbx_seq_one_letter_code
_entity_poly.pdbx_strand_id
1 'polypeptide(L)'
;MSGGEEVEKDWVQEVLNGTPAEEVPSDELFGVYEGLIKQKDKEIAAGNVTVVKQIQNKMTEVMDCIKAEKEKEFLTGKGGDTNRPEPELLDSTLDQLIGGKKLKPSETKLVPYLIPVCARKKQECIKNEDFRKAQNYEDVYQYLYEMHLKCKKDNTRVDKWEHQRDLYRRSVDALMKEEEKRDQELAEFNQKYQEDLKVFEENYQKQVDEFNKSIPEELPARFIKRSNQYLNLRQIEKSLLSSKRYTEAAEIKEQADKMDIEESKVNRQNFDIYNQQQRNKLAEEHEKQRLCLEEKAKRQRQKILLTHTALIYNLRLAVENNERKLSDMDDNFKSQPLSVPKIRQKETGDNIEQKDGPFITQTGKSFSTVSTQTVKRYKFQPYE
;
A
#
# COMPACT_ATOMS: atom_id res chain seq x y z
N MET A 1 -38.44 4.08 48.89
CA MET A 1 -38.18 4.66 47.58
C MET A 1 -37.04 3.86 46.97
N SER A 2 -37.37 2.84 46.19
CA SER A 2 -36.39 2.08 45.40
C SER A 2 -36.49 2.62 43.98
N GLY A 3 -35.45 3.34 43.54
CA GLY A 3 -35.30 3.70 42.13
C GLY A 3 -34.95 2.44 41.37
N GLY A 4 -35.84 2.00 40.47
CA GLY A 4 -35.52 0.98 39.49
C GLY A 4 -34.66 1.63 38.41
N GLU A 5 -33.40 1.21 38.31
CA GLU A 5 -32.60 1.41 37.11
C GLU A 5 -33.29 0.64 35.97
N GLU A 6 -33.89 1.37 35.02
CA GLU A 6 -34.26 0.81 33.72
C GLU A 6 -32.97 0.38 33.03
N VAL A 7 -32.72 -0.93 33.00
CA VAL A 7 -31.62 -1.51 32.23
C VAL A 7 -31.96 -1.32 30.76
N GLU A 8 -31.24 -0.42 30.10
CA GLU A 8 -31.33 -0.19 28.66
C GLU A 8 -31.09 -1.52 27.92
N LYS A 9 -32.06 -1.93 27.11
CA LYS A 9 -32.08 -3.26 26.49
C LYS A 9 -31.05 -3.32 25.36
N ASP A 10 -30.05 -4.19 25.48
CA ASP A 10 -29.03 -4.38 24.43
C ASP A 10 -29.57 -5.24 23.28
N TRP A 11 -30.20 -4.57 22.30
CA TRP A 11 -30.78 -5.23 21.14
C TRP A 11 -29.77 -5.98 20.27
N VAL A 12 -28.48 -5.65 20.34
CA VAL A 12 -27.44 -6.39 19.61
C VAL A 12 -27.33 -7.81 20.16
N GLN A 13 -27.35 -7.96 21.49
CA GLN A 13 -27.31 -9.29 22.11
C GLN A 13 -28.61 -10.07 21.90
N GLU A 14 -29.76 -9.41 21.98
CA GLU A 14 -31.07 -10.04 21.73
C GLU A 14 -31.16 -10.62 20.31
N VAL A 15 -30.76 -9.86 19.29
CA VAL A 15 -30.77 -10.32 17.89
C VAL A 15 -29.78 -11.48 17.68
N LEU A 16 -28.64 -11.49 18.38
CA LEU A 16 -27.69 -12.61 18.37
C LEU A 16 -28.22 -13.84 19.11
N ASN A 17 -29.02 -13.65 20.15
CA ASN A 17 -29.66 -14.72 20.93
C ASN A 17 -30.90 -15.32 20.24
N GLY A 18 -31.30 -14.77 19.09
CA GLY A 18 -32.34 -15.35 18.22
C GLY A 18 -33.60 -14.51 18.08
N THR A 19 -33.67 -13.33 18.70
CA THR A 19 -34.81 -12.42 18.56
C THR A 19 -34.96 -12.00 17.08
N PRO A 20 -36.16 -12.05 16.48
CA PRO A 20 -36.38 -11.62 15.11
C PRO A 20 -36.07 -10.13 14.92
N ALA A 21 -35.48 -9.77 13.78
CA ALA A 21 -35.17 -8.37 13.45
C ALA A 21 -36.41 -7.47 13.31
N GLU A 22 -37.60 -8.06 13.17
CA GLU A 22 -38.89 -7.36 13.08
C GLU A 22 -39.38 -6.80 14.42
N GLU A 23 -38.87 -7.33 15.55
CA GLU A 23 -39.26 -6.89 16.90
C GLU A 23 -38.42 -5.72 17.43
N VAL A 24 -37.34 -5.36 16.71
CA VAL A 24 -36.47 -4.24 17.05
C VAL A 24 -37.18 -2.92 16.68
N PRO A 25 -37.22 -1.92 17.56
CA PRO A 25 -37.77 -0.60 17.25
C PRO A 25 -37.11 0.01 16.01
N SER A 26 -37.92 0.60 15.13
CA SER A 26 -37.50 1.21 13.86
C SER A 26 -36.35 2.20 14.03
N ASP A 27 -36.39 2.99 15.09
CA ASP A 27 -35.39 4.03 15.40
C ASP A 27 -34.03 3.44 15.82
N GLU A 28 -34.01 2.17 16.24
CA GLU A 28 -32.82 1.49 16.78
C GLU A 28 -32.21 0.47 15.80
N LEU A 29 -32.91 0.11 14.72
CA LEU A 29 -32.44 -0.85 13.70
C LEU A 29 -31.05 -0.51 13.14
N PHE A 30 -30.77 0.77 12.90
CA PHE A 30 -29.47 1.21 12.39
C PHE A 30 -28.37 1.04 13.43
N GLY A 31 -28.66 1.36 14.70
CA GLY A 31 -27.75 1.15 15.82
C GLY A 31 -27.41 -0.33 16.03
N VAL A 32 -28.42 -1.21 15.89
CA VAL A 32 -28.23 -2.66 15.95
C VAL A 32 -27.36 -3.16 14.81
N TYR A 33 -27.56 -2.66 13.58
CA TYR A 33 -26.74 -3.03 12.44
C TYR A 33 -25.25 -2.64 12.62
N GLU A 34 -24.98 -1.43 13.11
CA GLU A 34 -23.61 -1.00 13.41
C GLU A 34 -22.98 -1.84 14.55
N GLY A 35 -23.77 -2.19 15.57
CA GLY A 35 -23.34 -3.08 16.64
C GLY A 35 -22.93 -4.46 16.14
N LEU A 36 -23.71 -5.04 15.22
CA LEU A 36 -23.41 -6.32 14.57
C LEU A 36 -22.12 -6.26 13.73
N ILE A 37 -21.83 -5.15 13.04
CA ILE A 37 -20.55 -4.95 12.32
C ILE A 37 -19.37 -5.04 13.30
N LYS A 38 -19.44 -4.30 14.40
CA LYS A 38 -18.37 -4.29 15.42
C LYS A 38 -18.17 -5.68 16.02
N GLN A 39 -19.25 -6.41 16.28
CA GLN A 39 -19.16 -7.77 16.81
C GLN A 39 -18.59 -8.74 15.78
N LYS A 40 -18.96 -8.61 14.51
CA LYS A 40 -18.38 -9.39 13.41
C LYS A 40 -16.86 -9.19 13.32
N ASP A 41 -16.38 -7.96 13.39
CA ASP A 41 -14.95 -7.66 13.30
C ASP A 41 -14.16 -8.25 14.49
N LYS A 42 -14.74 -8.26 15.69
CA LYS A 42 -14.18 -8.94 16.87
C LYS A 42 -14.07 -10.46 16.65
N GLU A 43 -15.12 -11.09 16.15
CA GLU A 43 -15.14 -12.54 15.91
C GLU A 43 -14.22 -12.97 14.75
N ILE A 44 -14.02 -12.09 13.75
CA ILE A 44 -13.01 -12.29 12.69
C ILE A 44 -11.60 -12.29 13.31
N ALA A 45 -11.30 -11.34 14.19
CA ALA A 45 -10.03 -11.28 14.89
C ALA A 45 -9.80 -12.51 15.79
N ALA A 46 -10.88 -13.06 16.37
CA ALA A 46 -10.85 -14.28 17.19
C ALA A 46 -10.79 -15.59 16.38
N GLY A 47 -11.04 -15.55 15.06
CA GLY A 47 -11.03 -16.74 14.19
C GLY A 47 -12.30 -17.61 14.24
N ASN A 48 -13.40 -17.10 14.82
CA ASN A 48 -14.65 -17.85 15.02
C ASN A 48 -15.56 -17.81 13.77
N VAL A 49 -15.23 -18.61 12.75
CA VAL A 49 -15.91 -18.61 11.44
C VAL A 49 -17.41 -18.93 11.52
N THR A 50 -17.84 -19.77 12.46
CA THR A 50 -19.26 -20.14 12.65
C THR A 50 -20.10 -18.97 13.15
N VAL A 51 -19.58 -18.24 14.15
CA VAL A 51 -20.25 -17.06 14.72
C VAL A 51 -20.30 -15.93 13.70
N VAL A 52 -19.23 -15.72 12.93
CA VAL A 52 -19.21 -14.72 11.84
C VAL A 52 -20.32 -14.97 10.82
N LYS A 53 -20.60 -16.24 10.46
CA LYS A 53 -21.71 -16.57 9.54
C LYS A 53 -23.08 -16.30 10.15
N GLN A 54 -23.26 -16.59 11.44
CA GLN A 54 -24.50 -16.29 12.16
C GLN A 54 -24.77 -14.78 12.20
N ILE A 55 -23.74 -13.99 12.53
CA ILE A 55 -23.82 -12.53 12.52
C ILE A 55 -24.17 -12.00 11.12
N GLN A 56 -23.55 -12.54 10.06
CA GLN A 56 -23.86 -12.12 8.68
C GLN A 56 -25.31 -12.39 8.26
N ASN A 57 -25.87 -13.53 8.68
CA ASN A 57 -27.28 -13.84 8.42
C ASN A 57 -28.19 -12.83 9.13
N LYS A 58 -27.93 -12.55 10.41
CA LYS A 58 -28.67 -11.54 11.19
C LYS A 58 -28.53 -10.13 10.65
N MET A 59 -27.34 -9.75 10.17
CA MET A 59 -27.14 -8.48 9.47
C MET A 59 -27.99 -8.35 8.21
N THR A 60 -28.19 -9.46 7.49
CA THR A 60 -29.03 -9.48 6.27
C THR A 60 -30.50 -9.29 6.64
N GLU A 61 -30.98 -10.01 7.68
CA GLU A 61 -32.34 -9.84 8.22
C GLU A 61 -32.61 -8.39 8.63
N VAL A 62 -31.72 -7.77 9.42
CA VAL A 62 -31.85 -6.37 9.86
C VAL A 62 -31.84 -5.40 8.67
N MET A 63 -30.98 -5.63 7.67
CA MET A 63 -30.94 -4.79 6.47
C MET A 63 -32.21 -4.87 5.63
N ASP A 64 -32.86 -6.03 5.58
CA ASP A 64 -34.12 -6.19 4.86
C ASP A 64 -35.27 -5.51 5.61
N CYS A 65 -35.28 -5.53 6.95
CA CYS A 65 -36.18 -4.70 7.76
C CYS A 65 -35.98 -3.20 7.50
N ILE A 66 -34.73 -2.71 7.49
CA ILE A 66 -34.40 -1.30 7.20
C ILE A 66 -34.89 -0.90 5.80
N LYS A 67 -34.74 -1.77 4.80
CA LYS A 67 -35.24 -1.49 3.44
C LYS A 67 -36.76 -1.44 3.41
N ALA A 68 -37.43 -2.39 4.05
CA ALA A 68 -38.90 -2.43 4.12
C ALA A 68 -39.46 -1.19 4.84
N GLU A 69 -38.77 -0.72 5.88
CA GLU A 69 -39.12 0.51 6.60
C GLU A 69 -38.95 1.75 5.72
N LYS A 70 -37.82 1.88 5.02
CA LYS A 70 -37.59 2.97 4.06
C LYS A 70 -38.57 2.95 2.90
N GLU A 71 -39.01 1.77 2.47
CA GLU A 71 -40.02 1.62 1.43
C GLU A 71 -41.41 2.03 1.95
N LYS A 72 -41.75 1.68 3.20
CA LYS A 72 -42.95 2.19 3.89
C LYS A 72 -42.89 3.72 4.09
N GLU A 73 -41.75 4.29 4.43
CA GLU A 73 -41.56 5.75 4.55
C GLU A 73 -41.68 6.45 3.19
N PHE A 74 -41.14 5.86 2.12
CA PHE A 74 -41.26 6.35 0.75
C PHE A 74 -42.72 6.37 0.27
N LEU A 75 -43.51 5.36 0.65
CA LEU A 75 -44.94 5.27 0.30
C LEU A 75 -45.84 6.16 1.18
N THR A 76 -45.47 6.38 2.45
CA THR A 76 -46.26 7.20 3.40
C THR A 76 -45.88 8.68 3.42
N GLY A 77 -44.76 9.06 2.78
CA GLY A 77 -44.38 10.45 2.58
C GLY A 77 -43.98 11.20 3.86
N LYS A 78 -43.60 10.47 4.93
CA LYS A 78 -43.21 11.03 6.24
C LYS A 78 -41.71 11.28 6.44
N GLY A 79 -40.88 11.04 5.43
CA GLY A 79 -39.45 11.37 5.47
C GLY A 79 -39.22 12.89 5.36
N GLY A 80 -38.69 13.50 6.41
CA GLY A 80 -38.27 14.91 6.46
C GLY A 80 -37.03 15.17 5.59
N ASP A 81 -37.20 15.18 4.28
CA ASP A 81 -36.16 15.58 3.33
C ASP A 81 -36.28 17.10 3.10
N THR A 82 -35.40 17.87 3.73
CA THR A 82 -35.36 19.35 3.66
C THR A 82 -35.09 19.89 2.24
N ASN A 83 -34.85 19.01 1.27
CA ASN A 83 -34.63 19.33 -0.14
C ASN A 83 -35.82 19.01 -1.05
N ARG A 84 -37.01 18.72 -0.50
CA ARG A 84 -38.19 18.46 -1.33
C ARG A 84 -38.58 19.73 -2.10
N PRO A 85 -38.63 19.68 -3.45
CA PRO A 85 -39.04 20.84 -4.25
C PRO A 85 -40.47 21.26 -3.88
N GLU A 86 -40.73 22.58 -3.87
CA GLU A 86 -42.08 23.08 -3.62
C GLU A 86 -43.10 22.43 -4.57
N PRO A 87 -44.26 21.99 -4.05
CA PRO A 87 -45.26 21.30 -4.85
C PRO A 87 -45.77 22.16 -6.02
N GLU A 88 -45.87 23.48 -5.84
CA GLU A 88 -46.26 24.42 -6.91
C GLU A 88 -45.25 24.47 -8.05
N LEU A 89 -43.96 24.34 -7.74
CA LEU A 89 -42.90 24.26 -8.74
C LEU A 89 -43.01 22.96 -9.53
N LEU A 90 -43.28 21.83 -8.88
CA LEU A 90 -43.44 20.53 -9.54
C LEU A 90 -44.65 20.54 -10.48
N ASP A 91 -45.77 21.11 -10.05
CA ASP A 91 -46.99 21.22 -10.87
C ASP A 91 -46.80 22.16 -12.07
N SER A 92 -46.19 23.33 -11.86
CA SER A 92 -45.87 24.26 -12.95
C SER A 92 -44.90 23.65 -13.98
N THR A 93 -43.91 22.88 -13.52
CA THR A 93 -42.96 22.21 -14.41
C THR A 93 -43.64 21.09 -15.20
N LEU A 94 -44.56 20.37 -14.58
CA LEU A 94 -45.34 19.30 -15.21
C LEU A 94 -46.29 19.85 -16.28
N ASP A 95 -46.97 20.96 -16.01
CA ASP A 95 -47.86 21.62 -16.97
C ASP A 95 -47.07 22.16 -18.17
N GLN A 96 -45.84 22.64 -17.95
CA GLN A 96 -44.91 23.01 -19.01
C GLN A 96 -44.48 21.82 -19.88
N LEU A 97 -44.24 20.65 -19.28
CA LEU A 97 -43.92 19.42 -20.00
C LEU A 97 -45.08 18.92 -20.85
N ILE A 98 -46.31 19.00 -20.34
CA ILE A 98 -47.54 18.68 -21.08
C ILE A 98 -47.73 19.64 -22.25
N GLY A 99 -47.38 20.92 -22.06
CA GLY A 99 -47.33 21.92 -23.12
C GLY A 99 -46.20 21.71 -24.14
N GLY A 100 -45.42 20.62 -24.04
CA GLY A 100 -44.37 20.26 -24.98
C GLY A 100 -43.03 20.98 -24.75
N LYS A 101 -42.87 21.72 -23.65
CA LYS A 101 -41.56 22.32 -23.31
C LYS A 101 -40.61 21.22 -22.84
N LYS A 102 -39.36 21.30 -23.28
CA LYS A 102 -38.31 20.36 -22.87
C LYS A 102 -37.78 20.73 -21.49
N LEU A 103 -37.56 19.72 -20.66
CA LEU A 103 -36.86 19.88 -19.39
C LEU A 103 -35.41 20.29 -19.64
N LYS A 104 -34.91 21.28 -18.90
CA LYS A 104 -33.49 21.67 -18.98
C LYS A 104 -32.60 20.64 -18.29
N PRO A 105 -31.31 20.51 -18.68
CA PRO A 105 -30.36 19.64 -17.98
C PRO A 105 -30.24 19.96 -16.48
N SER A 106 -30.38 21.23 -16.08
CA SER A 106 -30.39 21.68 -14.69
C SER A 106 -31.60 21.19 -13.88
N GLU A 107 -32.74 20.98 -14.54
CA GLU A 107 -34.02 20.55 -13.95
C GLU A 107 -34.12 19.01 -13.87
N THR A 108 -33.13 18.29 -14.40
CA THR A 108 -33.10 16.82 -14.42
C THR A 108 -33.06 16.21 -13.01
N LYS A 109 -32.63 16.99 -12.01
CA LYS A 109 -32.71 16.62 -10.59
C LYS A 109 -34.15 16.49 -10.07
N LEU A 110 -35.13 17.13 -10.72
CA LEU A 110 -36.54 17.11 -10.33
C LEU A 110 -37.28 15.86 -10.82
N VAL A 111 -36.70 15.11 -11.76
CA VAL A 111 -37.33 13.98 -12.45
C VAL A 111 -37.84 12.89 -11.50
N PRO A 112 -37.08 12.45 -10.46
CA PRO A 112 -37.58 11.46 -9.51
C PRO A 112 -38.84 11.93 -8.76
N TYR A 113 -38.99 13.24 -8.55
CA TYR A 113 -40.15 13.85 -7.87
C TYR A 113 -41.32 14.11 -8.83
N LEU A 114 -41.04 14.38 -10.11
CA LEU A 114 -42.07 14.59 -11.14
C LEU A 114 -42.79 13.31 -11.55
N ILE A 115 -42.10 12.15 -11.58
CA ILE A 115 -42.68 10.84 -11.91
C ILE A 115 -43.90 10.49 -11.03
N PRO A 116 -43.83 10.53 -9.68
CA PRO A 116 -44.97 10.22 -8.83
C PRO A 116 -46.08 11.29 -8.88
N VAL A 117 -45.75 12.56 -9.11
CA VAL A 117 -46.76 13.62 -9.31
C VAL A 117 -47.53 13.38 -10.61
N CYS A 118 -46.82 13.06 -11.69
CA CYS A 118 -47.39 12.73 -12.99
C CYS A 118 -48.31 11.50 -12.91
N ALA A 119 -47.88 10.45 -12.20
CA ALA A 119 -48.69 9.25 -11.99
C ALA A 119 -49.99 9.53 -11.22
N ARG A 120 -49.95 10.41 -10.21
CA ARG A 120 -51.16 10.83 -9.46
C ARG A 120 -52.12 11.64 -10.34
N LYS A 121 -51.64 12.66 -11.05
CA LYS A 121 -52.50 13.47 -11.94
C LYS A 121 -53.10 12.64 -13.08
N LYS A 122 -52.36 11.66 -13.61
CA LYS A 122 -52.90 10.68 -14.57
C LYS A 122 -54.10 9.93 -13.97
N GLN A 123 -53.96 9.39 -12.74
CA GLN A 123 -55.05 8.68 -12.06
C GLN A 123 -56.25 9.59 -11.77
N GLU A 124 -56.03 10.85 -11.42
CA GLU A 124 -57.10 11.84 -11.24
C GLU A 124 -57.84 12.13 -12.55
N CYS A 125 -57.13 12.29 -13.68
CA CYS A 125 -57.76 12.46 -14.98
C CYS A 125 -58.56 11.23 -15.41
N ILE A 126 -58.10 10.01 -15.10
CA ILE A 126 -58.85 8.77 -15.36
C ILE A 126 -60.14 8.72 -14.53
N LYS A 127 -60.09 9.09 -13.25
CA LYS A 127 -61.27 9.14 -12.38
C LYS A 127 -62.30 10.17 -12.84
N ASN A 128 -61.84 11.26 -13.46
CA ASN A 128 -62.67 12.34 -13.98
C ASN A 128 -63.09 12.13 -15.45
N GLU A 129 -62.82 10.96 -16.04
CA GLU A 129 -63.13 10.60 -17.44
C GLU A 129 -62.46 11.51 -18.50
N ASP A 130 -61.43 12.29 -18.15
CA ASP A 130 -60.67 13.12 -19.09
C ASP A 130 -59.50 12.32 -19.69
N PHE A 131 -59.85 11.41 -20.60
CA PHE A 131 -58.90 10.49 -21.21
C PHE A 131 -57.83 11.18 -22.06
N ARG A 132 -58.14 12.34 -22.66
CA ARG A 132 -57.19 13.08 -23.49
C ARG A 132 -56.07 13.68 -22.65
N LYS A 133 -56.40 14.29 -21.49
CA LYS A 133 -55.37 14.75 -20.56
C LYS A 133 -54.61 13.57 -19.94
N ALA A 134 -55.30 12.47 -19.61
CA ALA A 134 -54.66 11.26 -19.10
C ALA A 134 -53.59 10.71 -20.07
N GLN A 135 -53.85 10.70 -21.38
CA GLN A 135 -52.87 10.31 -22.39
C GLN A 135 -51.65 11.24 -22.42
N ASN A 136 -51.86 12.55 -22.34
CA ASN A 136 -50.75 13.51 -22.30
C ASN A 136 -49.87 13.31 -21.04
N TYR A 137 -50.49 13.01 -19.89
CA TYR A 137 -49.76 12.65 -18.68
C TYR A 137 -49.01 11.33 -18.83
N GLU A 138 -49.57 10.34 -19.53
CA GLU A 138 -48.87 9.07 -19.83
C GLU A 138 -47.64 9.29 -20.72
N ASP A 139 -47.75 10.10 -21.77
CA ASP A 139 -46.63 10.41 -22.66
C ASP A 139 -45.50 11.15 -21.92
N VAL A 140 -45.85 12.12 -21.06
CA VAL A 140 -44.89 12.83 -20.20
C VAL A 140 -44.29 11.89 -19.15
N TYR A 141 -45.08 10.99 -18.58
CA TYR A 141 -44.61 9.99 -17.63
C TYR A 141 -43.58 9.05 -18.27
N GLN A 142 -43.85 8.53 -19.46
CA GLN A 142 -42.91 7.68 -20.21
C GLN A 142 -41.62 8.44 -20.54
N TYR A 143 -41.72 9.69 -20.98
CA TYR A 143 -40.55 10.55 -21.22
C TYR A 143 -39.70 10.76 -19.95
N LEU A 144 -40.33 11.11 -18.83
CA LEU A 144 -39.64 11.30 -17.55
C LEU A 144 -39.00 10.00 -17.05
N TYR A 145 -39.67 8.86 -17.23
CA TYR A 145 -39.16 7.55 -16.84
C TYR A 145 -37.94 7.14 -17.68
N GLU A 146 -38.00 7.29 -19.00
CA GLU A 146 -36.86 7.05 -19.88
C GLU A 146 -35.65 7.93 -19.52
N MET A 147 -35.90 9.20 -19.22
CA MET A 147 -34.85 10.12 -18.81
C MET A 147 -34.28 9.75 -17.44
N HIS A 148 -35.12 9.37 -16.48
CA HIS A 148 -34.68 8.86 -15.18
C HIS A 148 -33.76 7.63 -15.33
N LEU A 149 -34.15 6.68 -16.17
CA LEU A 149 -33.33 5.49 -16.45
C LEU A 149 -31.99 5.85 -17.08
N LYS A 150 -31.95 6.82 -18.00
CA LYS A 150 -30.70 7.32 -18.60
C LYS A 150 -29.82 7.99 -17.56
N CYS A 151 -30.36 8.91 -16.76
CA CYS A 151 -29.62 9.58 -15.69
C CYS A 151 -29.08 8.59 -14.66
N LYS A 152 -29.85 7.57 -14.30
CA LYS A 152 -29.38 6.51 -13.40
C LYS A 152 -28.19 5.76 -13.99
N LYS A 153 -28.24 5.38 -15.27
CA LYS A 153 -27.11 4.74 -15.95
C LYS A 153 -25.88 5.64 -16.02
N ASP A 154 -26.07 6.90 -16.38
CA ASP A 154 -25.02 7.90 -16.48
C ASP A 154 -24.35 8.15 -15.11
N ASN A 155 -25.13 8.31 -14.04
CA ASN A 155 -24.61 8.42 -12.67
C ASN A 155 -23.81 7.17 -12.27
N THR A 156 -24.35 5.96 -12.49
CA THR A 156 -23.58 4.74 -12.16
C THR A 156 -22.28 4.62 -12.96
N ARG A 157 -22.21 5.22 -14.15
CA ARG A 157 -20.98 5.26 -14.95
C ARG A 157 -19.97 6.24 -14.35
N VAL A 158 -20.43 7.42 -13.94
CA VAL A 158 -19.62 8.43 -13.23
C VAL A 158 -19.08 7.86 -11.92
N ASP A 159 -19.93 7.24 -11.09
CA ASP A 159 -19.52 6.64 -9.81
C ASP A 159 -18.40 5.60 -9.99
N LYS A 160 -18.54 4.74 -11.02
CA LYS A 160 -17.50 3.74 -11.36
C LYS A 160 -16.19 4.40 -11.77
N TRP A 161 -16.26 5.49 -12.51
CA TRP A 161 -15.08 6.23 -12.97
C TRP A 161 -14.39 6.93 -11.81
N GLU A 162 -15.14 7.60 -10.95
CA GLU A 162 -14.61 8.23 -9.75
C GLU A 162 -13.96 7.21 -8.82
N HIS A 163 -14.60 6.05 -8.63
CA HIS A 163 -14.03 4.95 -7.88
C HIS A 163 -12.69 4.47 -8.48
N GLN A 164 -12.63 4.28 -9.80
CA GLN A 164 -11.40 3.85 -10.48
C GLN A 164 -10.29 4.90 -10.37
N ARG A 165 -10.64 6.20 -10.48
CA ARG A 165 -9.72 7.32 -10.27
C ARG A 165 -9.16 7.35 -8.86
N ASP A 166 -10.00 7.09 -7.85
CA ASP A 166 -9.58 7.01 -6.46
C ASP A 166 -8.64 5.82 -6.21
N LEU A 167 -8.90 4.67 -6.84
CA LEU A 167 -7.99 3.51 -6.78
C LEU A 167 -6.64 3.83 -7.41
N TYR A 168 -6.63 4.50 -8.57
CA TYR A 168 -5.40 4.96 -9.21
C TYR A 168 -4.60 5.88 -8.28
N ARG A 169 -5.24 6.91 -7.72
CA ARG A 169 -4.60 7.83 -6.77
C ARG A 169 -4.00 7.10 -5.56
N ARG A 170 -4.76 6.20 -4.94
CA ARG A 170 -4.27 5.40 -3.81
C ARG A 170 -3.06 4.53 -4.18
N SER A 171 -3.05 3.96 -5.39
CA SER A 171 -1.92 3.16 -5.86
C SER A 171 -0.66 3.99 -6.10
N VAL A 172 -0.81 5.22 -6.62
CA VAL A 172 0.31 6.17 -6.78
C VAL A 172 0.85 6.61 -5.42
N ASP A 173 -0.04 7.00 -4.49
CA ASP A 173 0.37 7.41 -3.14
C ASP A 173 1.09 6.27 -2.40
N ALA A 174 0.64 5.02 -2.57
CA ALA A 174 1.28 3.85 -1.99
C ALA A 174 2.67 3.59 -2.60
N LEU A 175 2.81 3.74 -3.92
CA LEU A 175 4.10 3.63 -4.61
C LEU A 175 5.10 4.67 -4.09
N MET A 176 4.69 5.95 -4.02
CA MET A 176 5.55 7.03 -3.52
C MET A 176 6.01 6.77 -2.09
N LYS A 177 5.10 6.38 -1.20
CA LYS A 177 5.44 6.08 0.21
C LYS A 177 6.45 4.94 0.34
N GLU A 178 6.33 3.91 -0.50
CA GLU A 178 7.26 2.78 -0.47
C GLU A 178 8.65 3.15 -1.02
N GLU A 179 8.70 4.00 -2.06
CA GLU A 179 9.96 4.56 -2.57
C GLU A 179 10.65 5.46 -1.54
N GLU A 180 9.90 6.35 -0.88
CA GLU A 180 10.40 7.19 0.21
C GLU A 180 10.92 6.35 1.38
N LYS A 181 10.16 5.31 1.78
CA LYS A 181 10.56 4.41 2.86
C LYS A 181 11.86 3.68 2.54
N ARG A 182 12.01 3.16 1.32
CA ARG A 182 13.26 2.54 0.85
C ARG A 182 14.43 3.52 0.98
N ASP A 183 14.24 4.75 0.54
CA ASP A 183 15.31 5.75 0.52
C ASP A 183 15.68 6.20 1.94
N GLN A 184 14.71 6.33 2.83
CA GLN A 184 14.93 6.57 4.26
C GLN A 184 15.70 5.42 4.91
N GLU A 185 15.25 4.17 4.74
CA GLU A 185 15.93 3.00 5.32
C GLU A 185 17.38 2.86 4.79
N LEU A 186 17.61 3.16 3.51
CA LEU A 186 18.96 3.20 2.94
C LEU A 186 19.81 4.33 3.50
N ALA A 187 19.25 5.52 3.70
CA ALA A 187 19.95 6.66 4.27
C ALA A 187 20.35 6.39 5.73
N GLU A 188 19.41 5.90 6.55
CA GLU A 188 19.67 5.49 7.94
C GLU A 188 20.73 4.40 8.01
N PHE A 189 20.63 3.39 7.15
CA PHE A 189 21.64 2.33 7.07
C PHE A 189 23.02 2.87 6.70
N ASN A 190 23.11 3.76 5.70
CA ASN A 190 24.38 4.34 5.27
C ASN A 190 25.00 5.21 6.37
N GLN A 191 24.18 6.01 7.06
CA GLN A 191 24.64 6.83 8.19
C GLN A 191 25.20 5.94 9.30
N LYS A 192 24.44 4.93 9.73
CA LYS A 192 24.86 4.00 10.76
C LYS A 192 26.14 3.25 10.36
N TYR A 193 26.24 2.82 9.10
CA TYR A 193 27.42 2.15 8.58
C TYR A 193 28.66 3.06 8.61
N GLN A 194 28.52 4.34 8.30
CA GLN A 194 29.61 5.31 8.41
C GLN A 194 30.03 5.55 9.86
N GLU A 195 29.07 5.60 10.80
CA GLU A 195 29.35 5.71 12.23
C GLU A 195 30.11 4.46 12.73
N ASP A 196 29.64 3.27 12.38
CA ASP A 196 30.29 2.00 12.71
C ASP A 196 31.71 1.92 12.14
N LEU A 197 31.93 2.41 10.91
CA LEU A 197 33.26 2.48 10.29
C LEU A 197 34.19 3.43 11.06
N LYS A 198 33.72 4.63 11.42
CA LYS A 198 34.53 5.58 12.19
C LYS A 198 34.95 5.00 13.54
N VAL A 199 34.00 4.41 14.27
CA VAL A 199 34.29 3.77 15.56
C VAL A 199 35.29 2.62 15.39
N PHE A 200 35.15 1.84 14.32
CA PHE A 200 36.09 0.76 13.99
C PHE A 200 37.51 1.29 13.72
N GLU A 201 37.64 2.33 12.89
CA GLU A 201 38.93 2.98 12.59
C GLU A 201 39.58 3.62 13.82
N GLU A 202 38.80 4.30 14.66
CA GLU A 202 39.28 4.88 15.92
C GLU A 202 39.81 3.80 16.87
N ASN A 203 39.12 2.66 16.96
CA ASN A 203 39.57 1.55 17.80
C ASN A 203 40.85 0.91 17.28
N TYR A 204 40.99 0.80 15.95
CA TYR A 204 42.24 0.34 15.35
C TYR A 204 43.40 1.30 15.64
N GLN A 205 43.17 2.61 15.50
CA GLN A 205 44.20 3.59 15.81
C GLN A 205 44.64 3.50 17.28
N LYS A 206 43.70 3.33 18.21
CA LYS A 206 44.02 3.09 19.63
C LYS A 206 44.86 1.83 19.82
N GLN A 207 44.53 0.72 19.16
CA GLN A 207 45.32 -0.52 19.23
C GLN A 207 46.74 -0.33 18.69
N VAL A 208 46.90 0.41 17.59
CA VAL A 208 48.22 0.75 17.03
C VAL A 208 49.02 1.63 18.00
N ASP A 209 48.38 2.62 18.61
CA ASP A 209 49.03 3.51 19.57
C ASP A 209 49.44 2.76 20.86
N GLU A 210 48.57 1.88 21.36
CA GLU A 210 48.87 1.00 22.49
C GLU A 210 50.00 0.03 22.16
N PHE A 211 49.99 -0.57 20.98
CA PHE A 211 51.07 -1.42 20.51
C PHE A 211 52.40 -0.65 20.49
N ASN A 212 52.41 0.56 19.94
CA ASN A 212 53.60 1.41 19.87
C ASN A 212 54.12 1.79 21.26
N LYS A 213 53.23 2.10 22.21
CA LYS A 213 53.58 2.40 23.62
C LYS A 213 54.10 1.17 24.36
N SER A 214 53.66 -0.03 23.97
CA SER A 214 54.08 -1.28 24.60
C SER A 214 55.49 -1.73 24.21
N ILE A 215 56.08 -1.14 23.16
CA ILE A 215 57.44 -1.48 22.73
C ILE A 215 58.43 -0.92 23.76
N PRO A 216 59.17 -1.78 24.49
CA PRO A 216 60.15 -1.32 25.46
C PRO A 216 61.31 -0.60 24.77
N GLU A 217 61.82 0.45 25.43
CA GLU A 217 62.98 1.22 24.95
C GLU A 217 64.26 0.38 25.00
N GLU A 218 64.41 -0.41 26.07
CA GLU A 218 65.48 -1.39 26.25
C GLU A 218 65.17 -2.71 25.55
N LEU A 219 66.21 -3.38 25.03
CA LEU A 219 66.04 -4.69 24.41
C LEU A 219 65.53 -5.71 25.44
N PRO A 220 64.46 -6.47 25.12
CA PRO A 220 64.03 -7.54 26.01
C PRO A 220 65.10 -8.64 26.13
N ALA A 221 65.23 -9.24 27.32
CA ALA A 221 66.21 -10.30 27.61
C ALA A 221 66.19 -11.47 26.60
N ARG A 222 65.05 -11.73 25.95
CA ARG A 222 64.91 -12.76 24.91
C ARG A 222 65.78 -12.50 23.68
N PHE A 223 66.06 -11.23 23.38
CA PHE A 223 66.88 -10.79 22.24
C PHE A 223 68.33 -10.50 22.65
N ILE A 224 68.63 -10.38 23.95
CA ILE A 224 69.99 -10.21 24.46
C ILE A 224 70.64 -11.59 24.65
N LYS A 225 70.82 -12.34 23.55
CA LYS A 225 71.63 -13.56 23.57
C LYS A 225 72.99 -13.26 22.95
N ARG A 226 74.03 -13.56 23.72
CA ARG A 226 75.43 -13.47 23.26
C ARG A 226 75.86 -14.77 22.62
N SER A 227 76.75 -14.70 21.62
CA SER A 227 77.27 -15.92 21.01
C SER A 227 78.19 -16.68 21.97
N ASN A 228 78.34 -17.99 21.72
CA ASN A 228 79.30 -18.80 22.46
C ASN A 228 80.75 -18.32 22.26
N GLN A 229 81.06 -17.74 21.11
CA GLN A 229 82.40 -17.21 20.82
C GLN A 229 82.72 -16.02 21.73
N TYR A 230 81.79 -15.08 21.90
CA TYR A 230 81.92 -13.98 22.85
C TYR A 230 82.10 -14.49 24.30
N LEU A 231 81.26 -15.44 24.72
CA LEU A 231 81.34 -16.01 26.07
C LEU A 231 82.70 -16.70 26.32
N ASN A 232 83.22 -17.41 25.32
CA ASN A 232 84.54 -18.04 25.38
C ASN A 232 85.67 -17.00 25.50
N LEU A 233 85.63 -15.92 24.69
CA LEU A 233 86.62 -14.84 24.78
C LEU A 233 86.64 -14.20 26.18
N ARG A 234 85.46 -13.96 26.77
CA ARG A 234 85.36 -13.45 28.15
C ARG A 234 85.87 -14.43 29.20
N GLN A 235 85.71 -15.73 28.97
CA GLN A 235 86.26 -16.74 29.87
C GLN A 235 87.79 -16.81 29.78
N ILE A 236 88.35 -16.71 28.58
CA ILE A 236 89.80 -16.63 28.34
C ILE A 236 90.36 -15.36 28.98
N GLU A 237 89.71 -14.21 28.80
CA GLU A 237 90.08 -12.94 29.45
C GLU A 237 90.19 -13.10 30.97
N LYS A 238 89.15 -13.66 31.62
CA LYS A 238 89.15 -13.92 33.06
C LYS A 238 90.28 -14.87 33.49
N SER A 239 90.54 -15.91 32.71
CA SER A 239 91.65 -16.83 32.97
C SER A 239 93.00 -16.11 32.91
N LEU A 240 93.25 -15.33 31.86
CA LEU A 240 94.51 -14.58 31.69
C LEU A 240 94.73 -13.54 32.79
N LEU A 241 93.67 -12.85 33.22
CA LEU A 241 93.67 -11.96 34.39
C LEU A 241 94.08 -12.70 35.66
N SER A 242 93.51 -13.89 35.90
CA SER A 242 93.85 -14.71 37.08
C SER A 242 95.31 -15.20 37.05
N SER A 243 95.85 -15.45 35.87
CA SER A 243 97.25 -15.81 35.64
C SER A 243 98.21 -14.60 35.57
N LYS A 244 97.73 -13.38 35.81
CA LYS A 244 98.49 -12.11 35.78
C LYS A 244 99.13 -11.77 34.42
N ARG A 245 98.59 -12.30 33.31
CA ARG A 245 99.02 -11.99 31.93
C ARG A 245 98.21 -10.81 31.37
N TYR A 246 98.50 -9.61 31.85
CA TYR A 246 97.65 -8.44 31.61
C TYR A 246 97.64 -7.93 30.15
N THR A 247 98.76 -8.02 29.44
CA THR A 247 98.85 -7.56 28.04
C THR A 247 97.97 -8.38 27.11
N GLU A 248 98.07 -9.70 27.20
CA GLU A 248 97.23 -10.63 26.43
C GLU A 248 95.75 -10.53 26.82
N ALA A 249 95.46 -10.35 28.12
CA ALA A 249 94.10 -10.10 28.56
C ALA A 249 93.51 -8.82 27.95
N ALA A 250 94.31 -7.76 27.78
CA ALA A 250 93.86 -6.52 27.15
C ALA A 250 93.53 -6.71 25.66
N GLU A 251 94.32 -7.49 24.92
CA GLU A 251 94.04 -7.81 23.52
C GLU A 251 92.74 -8.63 23.36
N ILE A 252 92.56 -9.66 24.19
CA ILE A 252 91.33 -10.48 24.19
C ILE A 252 90.12 -9.64 24.60
N LYS A 253 90.27 -8.73 25.57
CA LYS A 253 89.22 -7.80 25.96
C LYS A 253 88.80 -6.91 24.79
N GLU A 254 89.74 -6.33 24.05
CA GLU A 254 89.43 -5.49 22.90
C GLU A 254 88.67 -6.27 21.81
N GLN A 255 89.07 -7.53 21.54
CA GLN A 255 88.36 -8.41 20.62
C GLN A 255 86.94 -8.74 21.10
N ALA A 256 86.77 -9.05 22.39
CA ALA A 256 85.47 -9.32 22.99
C ALA A 256 84.56 -8.07 22.95
N ASP A 257 85.10 -6.89 23.24
CA ASP A 257 84.36 -5.61 23.21
C ASP A 257 83.88 -5.28 21.78
N LYS A 258 84.73 -5.50 20.75
CA LYS A 258 84.34 -5.35 19.34
C LYS A 258 83.17 -6.28 18.97
N MET A 259 83.28 -7.56 19.36
CA MET A 259 82.23 -8.55 19.11
C MET A 259 80.93 -8.22 19.86
N ASP A 260 81.01 -7.70 21.09
CA ASP A 260 79.85 -7.28 21.89
C ASP A 260 79.06 -6.17 21.20
N ILE A 261 79.75 -5.20 20.60
CA ILE A 261 79.14 -4.09 19.84
C ILE A 261 78.43 -4.62 18.60
N GLU A 262 79.08 -5.51 17.83
CA GLU A 262 78.50 -6.09 16.62
C GLU A 262 77.25 -6.92 16.93
N GLU A 263 77.33 -7.82 17.92
CA GLU A 263 76.19 -8.63 18.35
C GLU A 263 75.05 -7.78 18.89
N SER A 264 75.36 -6.69 19.62
CA SER A 264 74.32 -5.77 20.13
C SER A 264 73.54 -5.10 18.98
N LYS A 265 74.22 -4.74 17.88
CA LYS A 265 73.57 -4.18 16.69
C LYS A 265 72.66 -5.21 16.01
N VAL A 266 73.14 -6.43 15.82
CA VAL A 266 72.35 -7.52 15.22
C VAL A 266 71.13 -7.85 16.08
N ASN A 267 71.30 -7.92 17.41
CA ASN A 267 70.20 -8.17 18.34
C ASN A 267 69.14 -7.06 18.28
N ARG A 268 69.53 -5.79 18.11
CA ARG A 268 68.60 -4.67 17.89
C ARG A 268 67.84 -4.82 16.57
N GLN A 269 68.55 -5.11 15.48
CA GLN A 269 67.91 -5.34 14.18
C GLN A 269 66.90 -6.49 14.22
N ASN A 270 67.24 -7.60 14.88
CA ASN A 270 66.33 -8.73 15.05
C ASN A 270 65.07 -8.35 15.85
N PHE A 271 65.22 -7.51 16.88
CA PHE A 271 64.09 -6.98 17.64
C PHE A 271 63.21 -6.05 16.80
N ASP A 272 63.81 -5.17 15.99
CA ASP A 272 63.08 -4.27 15.10
C ASP A 272 62.31 -5.06 14.03
N ILE A 273 62.92 -6.09 13.43
CA ILE A 273 62.26 -7.01 12.49
C ILE A 273 61.08 -7.73 13.17
N TYR A 274 61.28 -8.23 14.39
CA TYR A 274 60.21 -8.88 15.15
C TYR A 274 59.03 -7.92 15.39
N ASN A 275 59.30 -6.68 15.82
CA ASN A 275 58.25 -5.69 16.04
C ASN A 275 57.53 -5.35 14.73
N GLN A 276 58.25 -5.23 13.62
CA GLN A 276 57.66 -5.00 12.31
C GLN A 276 56.73 -6.14 11.89
N GLN A 277 57.12 -7.39 12.14
CA GLN A 277 56.26 -8.55 11.87
C GLN A 277 54.98 -8.52 12.71
N GLN A 278 55.06 -8.12 13.98
CA GLN A 278 53.87 -7.98 14.83
C GLN A 278 52.96 -6.85 14.36
N ARG A 279 53.51 -5.72 13.93
CA ARG A 279 52.72 -4.62 13.30
C ARG A 279 52.02 -5.09 12.04
N ASN A 280 52.71 -5.82 11.17
CA ASN A 280 52.12 -6.34 9.94
C ASN A 280 50.97 -7.31 10.26
N LYS A 281 51.14 -8.20 11.26
CA LYS A 281 50.06 -9.09 11.71
C LYS A 281 48.84 -8.32 12.20
N LEU A 282 49.04 -7.28 13.01
CA LEU A 282 47.95 -6.43 13.50
C LEU A 282 47.21 -5.75 12.32
N ALA A 283 47.96 -5.25 11.33
CA ALA A 283 47.38 -4.65 10.13
C ALA A 283 46.60 -5.67 9.28
N GLU A 284 47.12 -6.90 9.12
CA GLU A 284 46.43 -7.98 8.42
C GLU A 284 45.13 -8.41 9.12
N GLU A 285 45.15 -8.50 10.45
CA GLU A 285 43.96 -8.82 11.25
C GLU A 285 42.90 -7.72 11.12
N HIS A 286 43.31 -6.45 11.18
CA HIS A 286 42.42 -5.32 10.96
C HIS A 286 41.80 -5.34 9.57
N GLU A 287 42.60 -5.59 8.52
CA GLU A 287 42.09 -5.67 7.15
C GLU A 287 41.07 -6.80 6.98
N LYS A 288 41.31 -7.97 7.58
CA LYS A 288 40.34 -9.07 7.60
C LYS A 288 39.03 -8.68 8.28
N GLN A 289 39.11 -7.99 9.43
CA GLN A 289 37.93 -7.50 10.14
C GLN A 289 37.16 -6.45 9.33
N ARG A 290 37.88 -5.53 8.68
CA ARG A 290 37.31 -4.51 7.78
C ARG A 290 36.54 -5.15 6.63
N LEU A 291 37.14 -6.12 5.95
CA LEU A 291 36.50 -6.85 4.85
C LEU A 291 35.24 -7.60 5.31
N CYS A 292 35.28 -8.24 6.48
CA CYS A 292 34.10 -8.90 7.05
C CYS A 292 32.97 -7.90 7.34
N LEU A 293 33.30 -6.73 7.88
CA LEU A 293 32.36 -5.65 8.15
C LEU A 293 31.75 -5.10 6.84
N GLU A 294 32.57 -4.85 5.81
CA GLU A 294 32.10 -4.44 4.49
C GLU A 294 31.18 -5.47 3.85
N GLU A 295 31.52 -6.75 3.93
CA GLU A 295 30.70 -7.82 3.35
C GLU A 295 29.35 -7.93 4.07
N LYS A 296 29.35 -7.87 5.40
CA LYS A 296 28.12 -7.83 6.19
C LYS A 296 27.24 -6.63 5.81
N ALA A 297 27.85 -5.46 5.63
CA ALA A 297 27.15 -4.25 5.21
C ALA A 297 26.55 -4.39 3.80
N LYS A 298 27.31 -4.93 2.84
CA LYS A 298 26.84 -5.23 1.48
C LYS A 298 25.63 -6.15 1.49
N ARG A 299 25.67 -7.25 2.27
CA ARG A 299 24.55 -8.18 2.41
C ARG A 299 23.30 -7.51 2.99
N GLN A 300 23.47 -6.68 4.02
CA GLN A 300 22.35 -5.98 4.64
C GLN A 300 21.73 -4.95 3.68
N ARG A 301 22.56 -4.16 2.99
CA ARG A 301 22.10 -3.23 1.95
C ARG A 301 21.33 -3.95 0.85
N GLN A 302 21.85 -5.07 0.37
CA GLN A 302 21.19 -5.87 -0.66
C GLN A 302 19.86 -6.43 -0.18
N LYS A 303 19.74 -6.84 1.09
CA LYS A 303 18.48 -7.27 1.69
C LYS A 303 17.43 -6.15 1.67
N ILE A 304 17.80 -4.92 2.06
CA ILE A 304 16.91 -3.76 2.02
C ILE A 304 16.44 -3.53 0.57
N LEU A 305 17.38 -3.47 -0.38
CA LEU A 305 17.07 -3.29 -1.80
C LEU A 305 16.12 -4.35 -2.34
N LEU A 306 16.40 -5.63 -2.11
CA LEU A 306 15.55 -6.73 -2.62
C LEU A 306 14.14 -6.67 -2.05
N THR A 307 14.00 -6.38 -0.75
CA THR A 307 12.71 -6.29 -0.07
C THR A 307 11.84 -5.21 -0.71
N HIS A 308 12.37 -4.00 -0.89
CA HIS A 308 11.60 -2.90 -1.49
C HIS A 308 11.44 -3.02 -3.01
N THR A 309 12.42 -3.55 -3.73
CA THR A 309 12.35 -3.63 -5.20
C THR A 309 11.18 -4.51 -5.65
N ALA A 310 10.94 -5.64 -4.98
CA ALA A 310 9.80 -6.50 -5.27
C ALA A 310 8.45 -5.78 -5.00
N LEU A 311 8.35 -5.05 -3.89
CA LEU A 311 7.15 -4.30 -3.53
C LEU A 311 6.88 -3.16 -4.50
N ILE A 312 7.90 -2.34 -4.78
CA ILE A 312 7.85 -1.24 -5.76
C ILE A 312 7.44 -1.76 -7.14
N TYR A 313 8.00 -2.89 -7.58
CA TYR A 313 7.63 -3.50 -8.86
C TYR A 313 6.13 -3.86 -8.91
N ASN A 314 5.61 -4.51 -7.87
CA ASN A 314 4.19 -4.86 -7.80
C ASN A 314 3.28 -3.62 -7.75
N LEU A 315 3.69 -2.58 -7.01
CA LEU A 315 2.96 -1.31 -6.94
C LEU A 315 2.97 -0.57 -8.28
N ARG A 316 4.08 -0.56 -9.01
CA ARG A 316 4.16 0.00 -10.38
C ARG A 316 3.23 -0.71 -11.34
N LEU A 317 3.19 -2.05 -11.30
CA LEU A 317 2.23 -2.82 -12.09
C LEU A 317 0.78 -2.49 -11.72
N ALA A 318 0.49 -2.28 -10.43
CA ALA A 318 -0.86 -1.89 -9.99
C ALA A 318 -1.24 -0.50 -10.50
N VAL A 319 -0.32 0.47 -10.46
CA VAL A 319 -0.50 1.82 -11.02
C VAL A 319 -0.76 1.74 -12.52
N GLU A 320 0.07 1.02 -13.28
CA GLU A 320 -0.07 0.87 -14.74
C GLU A 320 -1.41 0.21 -15.12
N ASN A 321 -1.81 -0.83 -14.39
CA ASN A 321 -3.10 -1.49 -14.61
C ASN A 321 -4.29 -0.58 -14.31
N ASN A 322 -4.20 0.23 -13.25
CA ASN A 322 -5.26 1.20 -12.91
C ASN A 322 -5.32 2.36 -13.90
N GLU A 323 -4.17 2.81 -14.38
CA GLU A 323 -4.04 3.85 -15.41
C GLU A 323 -4.67 3.39 -16.73
N ARG A 324 -4.34 2.17 -17.19
CA ARG A 324 -4.96 1.59 -18.40
C ARG A 324 -6.47 1.51 -18.29
N LYS A 325 -6.98 1.00 -17.17
CA LYS A 325 -8.43 0.94 -16.92
C LYS A 325 -9.07 2.33 -16.93
N LEU A 326 -8.42 3.33 -16.34
CA LEU A 326 -8.92 4.69 -16.32
C LEU A 326 -8.96 5.28 -17.74
N SER A 327 -7.91 5.07 -18.53
CA SER A 327 -7.84 5.47 -19.94
C SER A 327 -8.94 4.80 -20.78
N ASP A 328 -9.14 3.50 -20.62
CA ASP A 328 -10.22 2.77 -21.32
C ASP A 328 -11.60 3.33 -20.94
N MET A 329 -11.81 3.70 -19.67
CA MET A 329 -13.04 4.34 -19.24
C MET A 329 -13.20 5.73 -19.85
N ASP A 330 -12.15 6.54 -19.87
CA ASP A 330 -12.16 7.88 -20.48
C ASP A 330 -12.50 7.84 -21.97
N ASP A 331 -11.95 6.87 -22.71
CA ASP A 331 -12.25 6.70 -24.12
C ASP A 331 -13.69 6.20 -24.34
N ASN A 332 -14.22 5.39 -23.42
CA ASN A 332 -15.65 5.05 -23.38
C ASN A 332 -16.54 6.27 -23.08
N PHE A 333 -16.12 7.20 -22.22
CA PHE A 333 -16.84 8.46 -21.99
C PHE A 333 -16.84 9.36 -23.23
N LYS A 334 -15.72 9.45 -23.94
CA LYS A 334 -15.60 10.25 -25.17
C LYS A 334 -16.45 9.69 -26.31
N SER A 335 -16.48 8.37 -26.47
CA SER A 335 -17.25 7.69 -27.53
C SER A 335 -18.75 7.64 -27.25
N GLN A 336 -19.15 7.60 -25.98
CA GLN A 336 -20.55 7.68 -25.54
C GLN A 336 -20.72 8.88 -24.60
N PRO A 337 -20.75 10.11 -25.13
CA PRO A 337 -20.97 11.29 -24.30
C PRO A 337 -22.27 11.13 -23.50
N LEU A 338 -22.26 11.61 -22.26
CA LEU A 338 -23.42 11.56 -21.36
C LEU A 338 -24.65 12.06 -22.11
N SER A 339 -25.72 11.27 -22.05
CA SER A 339 -26.82 11.43 -22.97
C SER A 339 -27.65 12.67 -22.61
N VAL A 340 -27.49 13.76 -23.36
CA VAL A 340 -28.55 14.79 -23.42
C VAL A 340 -29.65 14.20 -24.30
N PRO A 341 -30.90 14.05 -23.81
CA PRO A 341 -31.96 13.43 -24.59
C PRO A 341 -32.22 14.18 -25.91
N LYS A 342 -31.80 13.61 -27.04
CA LYS A 342 -32.33 14.00 -28.35
C LYS A 342 -33.67 13.29 -28.54
N ILE A 343 -34.76 14.02 -28.32
CA ILE A 343 -36.11 13.54 -28.63
C ILE A 343 -36.29 13.56 -30.14
N ARG A 344 -36.70 12.42 -30.70
CA ARG A 344 -37.26 12.30 -32.06
C ARG A 344 -38.46 13.24 -32.15
N GLN A 345 -38.36 14.32 -32.91
CA GLN A 345 -39.55 15.08 -33.30
C GLN A 345 -40.42 14.13 -34.13
N LYS A 346 -41.59 13.75 -33.60
CA LYS A 346 -42.66 13.24 -34.46
C LYS A 346 -43.17 14.45 -35.23
N GLU A 347 -42.78 14.55 -36.49
CA GLU A 347 -43.47 15.39 -37.45
C GLU A 347 -44.90 14.86 -37.54
N THR A 348 -45.85 15.59 -36.95
CA THR A 348 -47.27 15.40 -37.25
C THR A 348 -47.51 15.91 -38.66
N GLY A 349 -47.21 15.07 -39.65
CA GLY A 349 -47.64 15.22 -41.01
C GLY A 349 -48.92 14.43 -41.21
N ASP A 350 -50.07 15.10 -41.18
CA ASP A 350 -51.25 14.63 -41.88
C ASP A 350 -50.91 14.63 -43.38
N ASN A 351 -50.62 13.45 -43.93
CA ASN A 351 -50.80 13.20 -45.36
C ASN A 351 -51.13 11.72 -45.57
N ILE A 352 -52.38 11.52 -45.96
CA ILE A 352 -52.91 10.29 -46.54
C ILE A 352 -52.26 10.13 -47.91
N GLU A 353 -51.36 9.16 -48.06
CA GLU A 353 -51.14 8.51 -49.35
C GLU A 353 -51.08 7.00 -49.14
N GLN A 354 -52.09 6.33 -49.68
CA GLN A 354 -52.09 4.90 -49.96
C GLN A 354 -50.90 4.56 -50.87
N LYS A 355 -50.03 3.64 -50.45
CA LYS A 355 -49.30 2.78 -51.38
C LYS A 355 -49.22 1.36 -50.86
N ASP A 356 -49.58 0.46 -51.77
CA ASP A 356 -49.64 -0.98 -51.64
C ASP A 356 -48.27 -1.62 -51.39
N GLY A 357 -48.22 -2.49 -50.37
CA GLY A 357 -47.41 -3.73 -50.25
C GLY A 357 -45.89 -3.74 -50.53
N PRO A 358 -45.18 -4.87 -50.30
CA PRO A 358 -45.68 -6.15 -49.81
C PRO A 358 -44.97 -6.68 -48.54
N PHE A 359 -45.71 -7.57 -47.91
CA PHE A 359 -45.35 -8.66 -47.02
C PHE A 359 -44.01 -9.34 -47.35
N ILE A 360 -43.02 -9.32 -46.44
CA ILE A 360 -41.98 -10.37 -46.30
C ILE A 360 -41.67 -10.60 -44.81
N THR A 361 -41.97 -11.81 -44.36
CA THR A 361 -41.51 -12.45 -43.13
C THR A 361 -40.02 -12.79 -43.20
N GLN A 362 -39.25 -12.67 -42.10
CA GLN A 362 -38.45 -13.76 -41.51
C GLN A 362 -37.40 -13.30 -40.48
N THR A 363 -37.47 -13.94 -39.32
CA THR A 363 -36.40 -14.50 -38.48
C THR A 363 -34.93 -14.19 -38.83
N GLY A 364 -34.16 -13.78 -37.83
CA GLY A 364 -32.69 -13.81 -37.91
C GLY A 364 -31.99 -13.45 -36.60
N LYS A 365 -31.94 -14.40 -35.65
CA LYS A 365 -30.97 -14.36 -34.53
C LYS A 365 -29.56 -14.54 -35.11
N SER A 366 -28.63 -13.64 -34.80
CA SER A 366 -27.20 -13.90 -34.98
C SER A 366 -26.48 -13.79 -33.64
N PHE A 367 -26.09 -14.94 -33.09
CA PHE A 367 -25.09 -15.05 -32.05
C PHE A 367 -23.71 -14.81 -32.68
N SER A 368 -23.01 -13.75 -32.29
CA SER A 368 -21.59 -13.59 -32.61
C SER A 368 -20.73 -14.18 -31.47
N THR A 369 -20.20 -15.35 -31.78
CA THR A 369 -19.04 -16.07 -31.25
C THR A 369 -18.10 -15.32 -30.29
N VAL A 370 -17.89 -15.95 -29.14
CA VAL A 370 -16.80 -15.72 -28.18
C VAL A 370 -15.46 -16.11 -28.84
N SER A 371 -14.51 -15.17 -28.90
CA SER A 371 -13.12 -15.43 -29.27
C SER A 371 -12.29 -15.70 -28.02
N THR A 372 -11.83 -16.92 -27.84
CA THR A 372 -10.88 -17.31 -26.79
C THR A 372 -9.46 -16.94 -27.25
N GLN A 373 -8.85 -15.93 -26.62
CA GLN A 373 -7.44 -15.63 -26.83
C GLN A 373 -6.55 -16.56 -26.00
N THR A 374 -5.62 -17.20 -26.71
CA THR A 374 -4.61 -18.14 -26.24
C THR A 374 -3.52 -17.41 -25.46
N VAL A 375 -3.27 -17.82 -24.21
CA VAL A 375 -2.17 -17.32 -23.38
C VAL A 375 -0.84 -17.92 -23.88
N LYS A 376 0.03 -17.09 -24.46
CA LYS A 376 1.41 -17.47 -24.79
C LYS A 376 2.25 -17.51 -23.50
N ARG A 377 2.67 -18.71 -23.09
CA ARG A 377 3.67 -18.91 -22.02
C ARG A 377 5.06 -18.58 -22.57
N TYR A 378 5.70 -17.53 -22.04
CA TYR A 378 7.13 -17.31 -22.22
C TYR A 378 7.92 -18.25 -21.31
N LYS A 379 8.83 -19.03 -21.91
CA LYS A 379 9.88 -19.77 -21.19
C LYS A 379 11.10 -18.87 -21.09
N PHE A 380 11.58 -18.58 -19.89
CA PHE A 380 12.88 -17.98 -19.67
C PHE A 380 13.97 -19.05 -19.80
N GLN A 381 15.00 -18.76 -20.60
CA GLN A 381 16.23 -19.56 -20.61
C GLN A 381 17.09 -19.22 -19.39
N PRO A 382 17.81 -20.20 -18.80
CA PRO A 382 18.79 -19.94 -17.76
C PRO A 382 20.03 -19.25 -18.36
N TYR A 383 20.58 -18.29 -17.62
CA TYR A 383 21.91 -17.74 -17.90
C TYR A 383 22.96 -18.72 -17.35
N GLU A 384 23.90 -19.12 -18.22
CA GLU A 384 25.17 -19.77 -17.87
C GLU A 384 26.19 -18.73 -17.38
#